data_AF-A0A3N2RHT2-F1
#
_entry.id   AF-A0A3N2RHT2-F1
#
_cell.length_a   1.000
_cell.length_b   1.000
_cell.length_c   1.000
_cell.angle_alpha   90.00
_cell.angle_beta   90.00
_cell.angle_gamma   90.00
#
_symmetry.space_group_name_H-M   'P 1'
#
loop_
_entity.id
_entity.type
_entity.pdbx_description
1 polymer ?
#
loop_
_entity_poly.entity_id
_entity_poly.type
_entity_poly.pdbx_seq_one_letter_code
_entity_poly.pdbx_strand_id
1 'polypeptide(L)'
;MNARWRKWVAGAAVAVGSVALVLGLLHALLAKHCTIHSRVRAQVAMVGEKVRAYRCEVGFLPGALSSLTAKDPPYGPYTDEHELIDGWGRALYYASDDRQGRFALFSLGRDGLPGGRDEDADIVFQGSLAPLSAQSWRRRGSPQETIDCGAYQAKPQPSLMPRPSGAGEGDD
;
A
#
# COMPACT_ATOMS: atom_id res chain seq x y z
N MET A 1 -33.41 -43.79 -37.09
CA MET A 1 -32.35 -42.80 -36.79
C MET A 1 -31.01 -43.51 -36.65
N ASN A 2 -30.10 -43.27 -37.58
CA ASN A 2 -28.83 -43.96 -37.75
C ASN A 2 -27.81 -43.53 -36.68
N ALA A 3 -27.18 -44.50 -36.02
CA ALA A 3 -26.20 -44.29 -34.94
C ALA A 3 -25.04 -43.37 -35.36
N ARG A 4 -24.74 -43.32 -36.66
CA ARG A 4 -23.79 -42.37 -37.25
C ARG A 4 -24.24 -40.93 -37.03
N TRP A 5 -25.50 -40.60 -37.32
CA TRP A 5 -26.06 -39.25 -37.22
C TRP A 5 -26.06 -38.70 -35.78
N ARG A 6 -26.37 -39.55 -34.78
CA ARG A 6 -26.24 -39.19 -33.35
C ARG A 6 -24.80 -38.88 -32.93
N LYS A 7 -23.81 -39.60 -33.47
CA LYS A 7 -22.38 -39.33 -33.20
C LYS A 7 -21.93 -38.00 -33.80
N TRP A 8 -22.40 -37.66 -35.00
CA TRP A 8 -22.12 -36.36 -35.63
C TRP A 8 -22.75 -35.19 -34.86
N VAL A 9 -24.01 -35.32 -34.43
CA VAL A 9 -24.71 -34.27 -33.66
C VAL A 9 -24.10 -34.09 -32.27
N ALA A 10 -23.76 -35.17 -31.58
CA ALA A 10 -23.11 -35.10 -30.27
C ALA A 10 -21.70 -34.48 -30.35
N GLY A 11 -20.91 -34.81 -31.38
CA GLY A 11 -19.58 -34.22 -31.61
C GLY A 11 -19.65 -32.71 -31.88
N ALA A 12 -20.63 -32.26 -32.68
CA ALA A 12 -20.81 -30.84 -32.98
C ALA A 12 -21.20 -30.01 -31.74
N ALA A 13 -22.09 -30.55 -30.88
CA ALA A 13 -22.51 -29.85 -29.66
C ALA A 13 -21.36 -29.63 -28.67
N VAL A 14 -20.46 -30.61 -28.52
CA VAL A 14 -19.27 -30.49 -27.66
C VAL A 14 -18.29 -29.45 -28.21
N ALA A 15 -18.09 -29.41 -29.53
CA ALA A 15 -17.22 -28.43 -30.18
C ALA A 15 -17.74 -26.99 -30.04
N VAL A 16 -19.04 -26.78 -30.18
CA VAL A 16 -19.65 -25.44 -29.99
C VAL A 16 -19.56 -25.02 -28.52
N GLY A 17 -19.82 -25.93 -27.58
CA GLY A 17 -19.70 -25.67 -26.14
C GLY A 17 -18.27 -25.33 -25.70
N SER A 18 -17.26 -26.02 -26.25
CA SER A 18 -15.86 -25.71 -25.93
C SER A 18 -15.42 -24.36 -26.50
N VAL A 19 -15.84 -24.01 -27.72
CA VAL A 19 -15.53 -22.71 -28.32
C VAL A 19 -16.21 -21.57 -27.54
N ALA A 20 -17.46 -21.74 -27.12
CA ALA A 20 -18.16 -20.75 -26.28
C ALA A 20 -17.49 -20.58 -24.90
N LEU A 21 -17.04 -21.67 -24.28
CA LEU A 21 -16.30 -21.63 -23.01
C LEU A 21 -14.96 -20.91 -23.18
N VAL A 22 -14.23 -21.20 -24.25
CA VAL A 22 -12.94 -20.57 -24.56
C VAL A 22 -13.12 -19.07 -24.82
N LEU A 23 -14.13 -18.66 -25.59
CA LEU A 23 -14.44 -17.25 -25.85
C LEU A 23 -14.91 -16.50 -24.59
N GLY A 24 -15.68 -17.16 -23.71
CA GLY A 24 -16.12 -16.61 -22.42
C GLY A 24 -14.96 -16.41 -21.44
N LEU A 25 -14.05 -17.38 -21.35
CA LEU A 25 -12.85 -17.27 -20.52
C LEU A 25 -11.87 -16.23 -21.08
N LEU A 26 -11.74 -16.14 -22.41
CA LEU A 26 -10.89 -15.15 -23.06
C LEU A 26 -11.36 -13.72 -22.79
N HIS A 27 -12.68 -13.46 -22.83
CA HIS A 27 -13.24 -12.16 -22.43
C HIS A 27 -13.01 -11.84 -20.94
N ALA A 28 -13.12 -12.83 -20.05
CA ALA A 28 -12.90 -12.63 -18.61
C ALA A 28 -11.43 -12.31 -18.26
N LEU A 29 -10.48 -12.74 -19.09
CA LEU A 29 -9.04 -12.55 -18.85
C LEU A 29 -8.47 -11.25 -19.42
N LEU A 30 -9.11 -10.65 -20.44
CA LEU A 30 -8.64 -9.40 -21.06
C LEU A 30 -9.14 -8.14 -20.33
N ALA A 31 -10.11 -8.25 -19.44
CA ALA A 31 -10.80 -7.11 -18.84
C ALA A 31 -10.13 -6.48 -17.61
N LYS A 32 -8.90 -6.89 -17.22
CA LYS A 32 -8.17 -6.24 -16.11
C LYS A 32 -7.35 -5.07 -16.64
N HIS A 33 -8.01 -3.94 -16.88
CA HIS A 33 -7.35 -2.68 -17.25
C HIS A 33 -6.56 -2.15 -16.04
N CYS A 34 -5.29 -2.52 -15.96
CA CYS A 34 -4.36 -1.97 -14.98
C CYS A 34 -3.97 -0.55 -15.43
N THR A 35 -4.78 0.42 -15.02
CA THR A 35 -4.55 1.85 -15.27
C THR A 35 -3.36 2.36 -14.47
N ILE A 36 -2.74 3.47 -14.90
CA ILE A 36 -1.68 4.13 -14.13
C ILE A 36 -2.22 4.52 -12.76
N HIS A 37 -3.42 5.11 -12.70
CA HIS A 37 -4.10 5.42 -11.45
C HIS A 37 -4.24 4.20 -10.52
N SER A 38 -4.58 3.01 -11.04
CA SER A 38 -4.67 1.80 -10.21
C SER A 38 -3.32 1.36 -9.62
N ARG A 39 -2.23 1.55 -10.38
CA ARG A 39 -0.86 1.27 -9.93
C ARG A 39 -0.41 2.27 -8.88
N VAL A 40 -0.65 3.56 -9.11
CA VAL A 40 -0.32 4.62 -8.14
C VAL A 40 -1.11 4.43 -6.84
N ARG A 41 -2.38 4.01 -6.92
CA ARG A 41 -3.15 3.67 -5.72
C ARG A 41 -2.49 2.56 -4.90
N ALA A 42 -2.05 1.50 -5.57
CA ALA A 42 -1.34 0.41 -4.90
C ALA A 42 0.01 0.88 -4.32
N GLN A 43 0.76 1.68 -5.08
CA GLN A 43 2.02 2.28 -4.64
C GLN A 43 1.85 3.14 -3.39
N VAL A 44 0.89 4.08 -3.39
CA VAL A 44 0.61 4.95 -2.25
C VAL A 44 0.25 4.14 -1.00
N ALA A 45 -0.52 3.06 -1.16
CA ALA A 45 -0.82 2.15 -0.05
C ALA A 45 0.43 1.42 0.46
N MET A 46 1.29 0.92 -0.44
CA MET A 46 2.55 0.27 -0.10
C MET A 46 3.50 1.20 0.68
N VAL A 47 3.65 2.46 0.23
CA VAL A 47 4.46 3.46 0.96
C VAL A 47 3.81 3.77 2.30
N GLY A 48 2.48 3.82 2.39
CA GLY A 48 1.76 3.95 3.65
C GLY A 48 2.10 2.84 4.65
N GLU A 49 2.14 1.58 4.22
CA GLU A 49 2.56 0.46 5.07
C GLU A 49 4.02 0.55 5.50
N LYS A 50 4.90 1.11 4.67
CA LYS A 50 6.30 1.38 5.03
C LYS A 50 6.43 2.47 6.10
N VAL A 51 5.58 3.49 6.08
CA VAL A 51 5.49 4.49 7.16
C VAL A 51 5.05 3.84 8.48
N ARG A 52 4.14 2.87 8.42
CA ARG A 52 3.73 2.09 9.62
C ARG A 52 4.88 1.27 10.17
N ALA A 53 5.61 0.58 9.29
CA ALA A 53 6.78 -0.20 9.66
C ALA A 53 7.87 0.68 10.32
N TYR A 54 8.20 1.82 9.69
CA TYR A 54 9.10 2.83 10.27
C TYR A 54 8.71 3.17 11.70
N ARG A 55 7.42 3.45 11.92
CA ARG A 55 6.96 3.81 13.26
C ARG A 55 7.00 2.64 14.25
N CYS A 56 6.70 1.42 13.82
CA CYS A 56 6.78 0.26 14.72
C CYS A 56 8.21 0.04 15.21
N GLU A 57 9.23 0.36 14.41
CA GLU A 57 10.65 0.20 14.78
C GLU A 57 11.23 1.43 15.49
N VAL A 58 10.97 2.64 14.98
CA VAL A 58 11.54 3.91 15.47
C VAL A 58 10.72 4.53 16.60
N GLY A 59 9.41 4.23 16.66
CA GLY A 59 8.48 4.73 17.67
C GLY A 59 7.74 6.03 17.29
N PHE A 60 8.25 6.79 16.32
CA PHE A 60 7.66 8.06 15.86
C PHE A 60 7.38 8.02 14.35
N LEU A 61 6.44 8.83 13.86
CA LEU A 61 6.23 8.93 12.41
C LEU A 61 7.43 9.67 11.80
N PRO A 62 7.77 9.39 10.53
CA PRO A 62 8.81 10.15 9.86
C PRO A 62 8.37 11.60 9.70
N GLY A 63 9.29 12.56 9.89
CA GLY A 63 9.00 13.98 9.65
C GLY A 63 8.84 14.31 8.17
N ALA A 64 9.42 13.49 7.29
CA ALA A 64 9.29 13.59 5.84
C ALA A 64 9.40 12.19 5.20
N LEU A 65 8.80 11.99 4.01
CA LEU A 65 8.91 10.69 3.31
C LEU A 65 10.34 10.32 2.94
N SER A 66 11.23 11.28 2.73
CA SER A 66 12.64 11.03 2.48
C SER A 66 13.35 10.34 3.65
N SER A 67 12.81 10.41 4.88
CA SER A 67 13.36 9.65 6.01
C SER A 67 13.24 8.13 5.82
N LEU A 68 12.32 7.66 4.97
CA LEU A 68 12.18 6.24 4.66
C LEU A 68 13.32 5.69 3.80
N THR A 69 14.08 6.55 3.10
CA THR A 69 15.21 6.15 2.25
C THR A 69 16.54 6.16 3.00
N ALA A 70 16.56 6.67 4.23
CA ALA A 70 17.75 6.70 5.06
C ALA A 70 18.19 5.26 5.42
N LYS A 71 19.48 4.99 5.25
CA LYS A 71 20.13 3.76 5.72
C LYS A 71 20.73 4.04 7.09
N ASP A 72 20.00 3.78 8.15
CA ASP A 72 20.43 4.06 9.52
C ASP A 72 20.42 2.81 10.40
N PRO A 73 21.49 2.01 10.43
CA PRO A 73 21.54 0.76 11.18
C PRO A 73 21.22 0.97 12.66
N PRO A 74 20.34 0.15 13.28
CA PRO A 74 19.82 -1.12 12.77
C PRO A 74 18.49 -1.03 12.00
N TYR A 75 18.04 0.17 11.63
CA TYR A 75 16.75 0.45 11.01
C TYR A 75 16.86 0.82 9.52
N GLY A 76 15.83 0.48 8.74
CA GLY A 76 15.74 0.85 7.32
C GLY A 76 16.81 0.24 6.40
N PRO A 77 16.87 0.69 5.13
CA PRO A 77 15.94 1.60 4.47
C PRO A 77 14.57 0.93 4.26
N TYR A 78 13.49 1.69 4.45
CA TYR A 78 12.13 1.18 4.30
C TYR A 78 11.63 1.28 2.85
N THR A 79 12.23 2.18 2.07
CA THR A 79 11.86 2.42 0.67
C THR A 79 13.04 2.97 -0.13
N ASP A 80 12.95 2.82 -1.44
CA ASP A 80 13.82 3.55 -2.36
C ASP A 80 13.19 4.87 -2.81
N GLU A 81 14.02 5.81 -3.26
CA GLU A 81 13.56 7.16 -3.69
C GLU A 81 12.59 7.11 -4.87
N HIS A 82 12.75 6.15 -5.78
CA HIS A 82 11.87 5.98 -6.93
C HIS A 82 10.43 5.61 -6.53
N GLU A 83 10.23 4.97 -5.37
CA GLU A 83 8.91 4.62 -4.88
C GLU A 83 8.16 5.81 -4.27
N LEU A 84 8.88 6.90 -3.99
CA LEU A 84 8.29 8.17 -3.54
C LEU A 84 7.81 9.04 -4.69
N ILE A 85 8.07 8.63 -5.93
CA ILE A 85 7.61 9.30 -7.15
C ILE A 85 6.46 8.48 -7.76
N ASP A 86 5.30 9.11 -7.95
CA ASP A 86 4.13 8.47 -8.54
C ASP A 86 4.32 8.11 -10.02
N GLY A 87 3.35 7.36 -10.56
CA GLY A 87 3.35 6.88 -11.94
C GLY A 87 3.25 7.98 -13.01
N TRP A 88 3.09 9.24 -12.60
CA TRP A 88 3.11 10.42 -13.48
C TRP A 88 4.36 11.28 -13.28
N GLY A 89 5.32 10.82 -12.47
CA GLY A 89 6.61 11.49 -12.27
C GLY A 89 6.59 12.57 -11.18
N ARG A 90 5.58 12.61 -10.31
CA ARG A 90 5.49 13.58 -9.22
C ARG A 90 5.82 12.95 -7.87
N ALA A 91 6.49 13.70 -7.00
CA ALA A 91 6.68 13.28 -5.63
C ALA A 91 5.33 13.11 -4.91
N LEU A 92 5.22 12.07 -4.08
CA LEU A 92 4.09 11.88 -3.19
C LEU A 92 4.07 12.97 -2.13
N TYR A 93 2.87 13.46 -1.85
CA TYR A 93 2.65 14.38 -0.75
C TYR A 93 2.45 13.63 0.55
N TYR A 94 2.92 14.21 1.64
CA TYR A 94 2.87 13.63 2.97
C TYR A 94 2.53 14.66 4.01
N ALA A 95 1.68 14.28 4.94
CA ALA A 95 1.38 15.04 6.15
C ALA A 95 1.25 14.08 7.33
N SER A 96 1.83 14.44 8.47
CA SER A 96 1.71 13.69 9.72
C SER A 96 1.29 14.59 10.87
N ASP A 97 0.57 13.99 11.81
CA ASP A 97 0.26 14.54 13.13
C ASP A 97 0.70 13.50 14.17
N ASP A 98 1.90 13.68 14.70
CA ASP A 98 2.48 12.80 15.71
C ASP A 98 1.67 12.75 17.00
N ARG A 99 1.01 13.85 17.38
CA ARG A 99 0.20 13.91 18.61
C ARG A 99 -1.00 12.99 18.53
N GLN A 100 -1.59 12.87 17.35
CA GLN A 100 -2.72 11.97 17.09
C GLN A 100 -2.28 10.62 16.53
N GLY A 101 -1.00 10.44 16.22
CA GLY A 101 -0.49 9.24 15.54
C GLY A 101 -1.17 9.01 14.19
N ARG A 102 -1.41 10.08 13.43
CA ARG A 102 -2.09 10.03 12.12
C ARG A 102 -1.16 10.53 11.03
N PHE A 103 -1.31 9.99 9.83
CA PHE A 103 -0.64 10.49 8.65
C PHE A 103 -1.50 10.30 7.40
N ALA A 104 -1.19 11.07 6.37
CA ALA A 104 -1.78 10.95 5.05
C ALA A 104 -0.68 10.96 3.99
N LEU A 105 -0.85 10.13 2.98
CA LEU A 105 -0.13 10.21 1.71
C LEU A 105 -1.12 10.52 0.60
N PHE A 106 -0.72 11.33 -0.36
CA PHE A 106 -1.56 11.57 -1.53
C PHE A 106 -0.78 11.85 -2.81
N SER A 107 -1.39 11.52 -3.94
CA SER A 107 -1.02 11.93 -5.29
C SER A 107 -2.20 12.68 -5.91
N LEU A 108 -1.91 13.78 -6.61
CA LEU A 108 -2.90 14.69 -7.21
C LEU A 108 -3.37 14.22 -8.61
N GLY A 109 -3.39 12.90 -8.85
CA GLY A 109 -3.71 12.36 -10.17
C GLY A 109 -2.72 12.81 -11.25
N ARG A 110 -3.10 12.63 -12.53
CA ARG A 110 -2.29 12.98 -13.71
C ARG A 110 -2.15 14.48 -13.95
N ASP A 111 -3.17 15.29 -13.65
CA ASP A 111 -3.17 16.74 -13.88
C ASP A 111 -2.39 17.51 -12.82
N GLY A 112 -2.14 16.91 -11.65
CA GLY A 112 -1.40 17.54 -10.56
C GLY A 112 -2.23 18.59 -9.83
N LEU A 113 -3.55 18.55 -9.94
CA LEU A 113 -4.47 19.49 -9.32
C LEU A 113 -5.38 18.76 -8.33
N PRO A 114 -5.81 19.41 -7.23
CA PRO A 114 -6.78 18.79 -6.32
C PRO A 114 -8.10 18.48 -7.04
N GLY A 115 -8.62 17.28 -6.83
CA GLY A 115 -9.90 16.81 -7.34
C GLY A 115 -9.76 15.86 -8.53
N GLY A 116 -10.33 16.25 -9.66
CA GLY A 116 -10.28 15.46 -10.91
C GLY A 116 -11.18 14.20 -10.95
N ARG A 117 -11.06 13.46 -12.06
CA ARG A 117 -11.78 12.20 -12.34
C ARG A 117 -10.87 11.24 -13.11
N ASP A 118 -11.17 9.94 -13.01
CA ASP A 118 -10.44 8.88 -13.71
C ASP A 118 -8.93 8.93 -13.41
N GLU A 119 -8.07 9.18 -14.39
CA GLU A 119 -6.62 9.30 -14.17
C GLU A 119 -6.22 10.62 -13.48
N ASP A 120 -7.07 11.63 -13.54
CA ASP A 120 -6.86 12.93 -12.90
C ASP A 120 -7.37 12.93 -11.45
N ALA A 121 -7.96 11.83 -10.98
CA ALA A 121 -8.51 11.76 -9.63
C ALA A 121 -7.41 11.69 -8.56
N ASP A 122 -7.61 12.43 -7.47
CA ASP A 122 -6.77 12.33 -6.27
C ASP A 122 -6.76 10.90 -5.69
N ILE A 123 -5.57 10.45 -5.33
CA ILE A 123 -5.33 9.20 -4.62
C ILE A 123 -4.86 9.55 -3.23
N VAL A 124 -5.64 9.16 -2.21
CA VAL A 124 -5.33 9.43 -0.80
C VAL A 124 -5.26 8.12 -0.01
N PHE A 125 -4.21 7.97 0.78
CA PHE A 125 -4.08 6.96 1.81
C PHE A 125 -3.98 7.64 3.17
N GLN A 126 -4.84 7.24 4.10
CA GLN A 126 -4.81 7.74 5.48
C GLN A 126 -4.41 6.58 6.39
N GLY A 127 -3.30 6.75 7.09
CA GLY A 127 -2.90 5.86 8.17
C GLY A 127 -3.26 6.49 9.50
N SER A 128 -4.00 5.77 10.34
CA SER A 128 -4.29 6.20 11.70
C SER A 128 -3.95 5.10 12.68
N LEU A 129 -3.38 5.53 13.79
CA LEU A 129 -2.90 4.64 14.83
C LEU A 129 -3.37 5.03 16.23
N ALA A 130 -4.23 6.04 16.32
CA ALA A 130 -4.96 6.31 17.54
C ALA A 130 -5.87 5.10 17.86
N PRO A 131 -5.95 4.66 19.13
CA PRO A 131 -7.01 3.75 19.53
C PRO A 131 -8.34 4.37 19.10
N LEU A 132 -9.18 3.56 18.44
CA LEU A 132 -10.48 3.99 17.91
C LEU A 132 -11.43 4.34 19.06
N SER A 133 -11.26 5.51 19.67
CA SER A 133 -12.24 6.12 20.54
C SER A 133 -12.47 7.55 20.08
N ALA A 134 -13.33 7.64 19.06
CA ALA A 134 -14.46 8.56 18.97
C ALA A 134 -14.64 9.03 17.52
N GLN A 135 -15.63 8.42 16.86
CA GLN A 135 -16.56 9.00 15.89
C GLN A 135 -16.05 10.07 14.90
N SER A 136 -16.41 9.87 13.62
CA SER A 136 -16.13 10.72 12.44
C SER A 136 -14.72 10.49 11.90
N TRP A 137 -14.52 10.04 10.66
CA TRP A 137 -14.85 10.79 9.44
C TRP A 137 -15.51 9.92 8.35
N ARG A 138 -16.35 10.56 7.55
CA ARG A 138 -17.43 9.99 6.72
C ARG A 138 -16.96 9.11 5.54
N ARG A 139 -17.64 7.97 5.38
CA ARG A 139 -18.00 7.29 4.12
C ARG A 139 -16.92 7.15 3.02
N ARG A 140 -16.21 6.02 3.02
CA ARG A 140 -16.22 4.96 1.99
C ARG A 140 -15.15 3.90 2.32
N GLY A 141 -15.58 2.74 2.84
CA GLY A 141 -15.06 1.45 2.37
C GLY A 141 -13.81 0.81 2.98
N SER A 142 -13.26 1.21 4.13
CA SER A 142 -12.18 0.43 4.76
C SER A 142 -12.37 0.26 6.27
N PRO A 143 -12.43 -1.00 6.78
CA PRO A 143 -12.30 -1.27 8.21
C PRO A 143 -10.91 -0.82 8.68
N GLN A 144 -10.86 0.09 9.65
CA GLN A 144 -9.62 0.53 10.24
C GLN A 144 -9.10 -0.55 11.19
N GLU A 145 -8.07 -1.27 10.74
CA GLU A 145 -7.31 -2.19 11.55
C GLU A 145 -6.35 -1.39 12.42
N THR A 146 -6.49 -1.54 13.74
CA THR A 146 -5.46 -1.11 14.69
C THR A 146 -4.12 -1.68 14.22
N ILE A 147 -3.08 -0.86 14.15
CA ILE A 147 -1.79 -1.33 13.61
C ILE A 147 -1.16 -2.23 14.67
N ASP A 148 -1.42 -3.52 14.51
CA ASP A 148 -0.78 -4.60 15.24
C ASP A 148 0.66 -4.70 14.73
N CYS A 149 1.60 -4.15 15.52
CA CYS A 149 3.02 -4.26 15.22
C CYS A 149 3.55 -5.70 15.38
N GLY A 150 2.72 -6.67 15.83
CA GLY A 150 3.09 -8.08 15.97
C GLY A 150 3.62 -8.72 14.68
N ALA A 151 3.13 -8.30 13.52
CA ALA A 151 3.64 -8.75 12.21
C ALA A 151 5.08 -8.28 11.93
N TYR A 152 5.54 -7.20 12.58
CA TYR A 152 6.89 -6.64 12.46
C TYR A 152 7.82 -7.06 13.61
N GLN A 153 7.34 -7.78 14.62
CA GLN A 153 8.12 -8.19 15.81
C GLN A 153 9.05 -9.40 15.56
N ALA A 154 9.18 -9.90 14.33
CA ALA A 154 10.00 -11.07 14.04
C ALA A 154 11.50 -10.73 13.87
N LYS A 155 12.18 -10.45 15.00
CA LYS A 155 13.52 -10.92 15.42
C LYS A 155 13.98 -10.02 16.59
N PRO A 156 14.26 -10.58 17.79
CA PRO A 156 14.95 -9.82 18.82
C PRO A 156 16.33 -9.44 18.30
N GLN A 157 16.58 -8.14 18.11
CA GLN A 157 17.94 -7.68 17.89
C GLN A 157 18.69 -7.75 19.22
N PRO A 158 19.77 -8.52 19.31
CA PRO A 158 20.59 -8.50 20.51
C PRO A 158 21.30 -7.15 20.61
N SER A 159 21.26 -6.56 21.81
CA SER A 159 22.00 -5.39 22.28
C SER A 159 21.53 -3.99 21.83
N LEU A 160 20.55 -3.46 22.55
CA LEU A 160 20.60 -2.06 23.00
C LEU A 160 20.87 -2.09 24.51
N MET A 161 22.16 -2.08 24.86
CA MET A 161 22.58 -1.69 26.21
C MET A 161 22.15 -0.23 26.40
N PRO A 162 21.59 0.16 27.55
CA PRO A 162 21.45 1.57 27.87
C PRO A 162 22.85 2.21 27.87
N ARG A 163 23.03 3.28 27.09
CA ARG A 163 24.21 4.15 27.20
C ARG A 163 24.35 4.54 28.68
N PRO A 164 25.50 4.30 29.34
CA PRO A 164 25.76 4.93 30.61
C PRO A 164 25.74 6.44 30.38
N SER A 165 24.83 7.13 31.09
CA SER A 165 24.88 8.59 31.21
C SER A 165 26.25 8.94 31.78
N GLY A 166 26.94 9.85 31.08
CA GLY A 166 28.35 10.12 31.26
C GLY A 166 28.75 10.40 32.70
N ALA A 167 29.98 9.99 32.99
CA ALA A 167 30.77 10.41 34.14
C ALA A 167 30.76 11.93 34.30
N GLY A 168 30.34 12.39 35.47
CA GLY A 168 30.85 13.63 36.06
C GLY A 168 32.00 13.24 36.98
N GLU A 169 33.22 13.28 36.44
CA GLU A 169 34.46 13.29 37.21
C GLU A 169 34.84 14.76 37.46
N GLY A 170 35.13 15.11 38.70
CA GLY A 170 35.58 16.45 39.08
C GLY A 170 35.65 16.62 40.59
N ASP A 171 36.72 16.10 41.19
CA ASP A 171 37.27 16.48 42.50
C ASP A 171 37.47 18.01 42.59
N ASP A 172 36.98 18.60 43.69
CA ASP A 172 37.69 19.54 44.59
C ASP A 172 36.83 19.80 45.85
#